data_AF-A0A1M6XZN3-F1
#
_entry.id   AF-A0A1M6XZN3-F1
#
_cell.length_a   1.000
_cell.length_b   1.000
_cell.length_c   1.000
_cell.angle_alpha   90.00
_cell.angle_beta   90.00
_cell.angle_gamma   90.00
#
_symmetry.space_group_name_H-M   'P 1'
#
loop_
_entity.id
_entity.type
_entity.pdbx_description
1 polymer ?
#
loop_
_entity_poly.entity_id
_entity_poly.type
_entity_poly.pdbx_seq_one_letter_code
_entity_poly.pdbx_strand_id
1 'polypeptide(L)' 'MKPTIYVRPEMALPDNDQWQHRFNVKSETSNRLYVISQNKKGRHWGCSCPGWKAHRTCKHLSAIGLPGNCQPYEVTLINS' A
#
# COMPACT_ATOMS: atom_id res chain seq x y z
N MET A 1 -16.87 -6.73 7.88
CA MET A 1 -15.62 -6.69 8.67
C MET A 1 -14.53 -6.17 7.75
N LYS A 2 -13.78 -5.12 8.14
CA LYS A 2 -12.67 -4.62 7.32
C LYS A 2 -11.50 -5.60 7.44
N PRO A 3 -10.76 -5.90 6.36
CA PRO A 3 -9.56 -6.70 6.50
C PRO A 3 -8.54 -5.97 7.36
N THR A 4 -7.75 -6.74 8.10
CA THR A 4 -6.67 -6.20 8.94
C THR A 4 -5.34 -6.41 8.23
N ILE A 5 -4.56 -5.34 8.10
CA ILE A 5 -3.18 -5.40 7.61
C ILE A 5 -2.26 -5.17 8.80
N TYR A 6 -1.41 -6.15 9.07
CA TYR A 6 -0.36 -6.06 10.08
C TYR A 6 0.90 -5.52 9.43
N VAL A 7 1.38 -4.38 9.91
CA VAL A 7 2.58 -3.73 9.42
C VAL A 7 3.61 -3.71 10.54
N ARG A 8 4.82 -4.18 10.26
CA ARG A 8 5.91 -4.08 11.22
C ARG A 8 6.25 -2.60 11.45
N PRO A 9 6.47 -2.15 12.69
CA PRO A 9 6.80 -0.76 12.98
C PRO A 9 8.00 -0.24 12.17
N GLU A 10 9.01 -1.08 11.93
CA GLU A 10 10.21 -0.76 11.12
C GLU A 10 9.90 -0.46 9.63
N MET A 11 8.77 -0.96 9.13
CA MET A 11 8.32 -0.76 7.76
C MET A 11 7.34 0.40 7.63
N ALA A 12 6.77 0.87 8.74
CA ALA A 12 5.83 1.98 8.75
C ALA A 12 6.55 3.29 8.38
N LEU A 13 5.87 4.11 7.60
CA LEU A 13 6.35 5.42 7.17
C LEU A 13 5.37 6.49 7.65
N PRO A 14 5.85 7.71 7.95
CA PRO A 14 4.97 8.80 8.31
C PRO A 14 4.06 9.17 7.14
N ASP A 15 2.82 9.48 7.47
CA ASP A 15 1.84 10.04 6.54
C ASP A 15 2.34 11.37 5.94
N ASN A 16 1.82 11.73 4.77
CA ASN A 16 2.09 13.03 4.15
C ASN A 16 0.78 13.70 3.71
N ASP A 17 0.85 14.83 3.02
CA ASP A 17 -0.34 15.61 2.65
C ASP A 17 -1.37 14.83 1.83
N GLN A 18 -0.92 13.89 0.98
CA GLN A 18 -1.80 13.17 0.04
C GLN A 18 -2.07 11.72 0.45
N TRP A 19 -1.18 11.12 1.22
CA TRP A 19 -1.15 9.69 1.48
C TRP A 19 -1.06 9.39 2.98
N GLN A 20 -1.85 8.41 3.40
CA GLN A 20 -1.85 7.86 4.75
C GLN A 20 -1.55 6.37 4.74
N HIS A 21 -1.37 5.77 5.92
CA HIS A 21 -1.19 4.33 6.07
C HIS A 21 -0.02 3.83 5.23
N ARG A 22 1.11 4.54 5.31
CA ARG A 22 2.26 4.34 4.44
C ARG A 22 3.18 3.28 5.03
N PHE A 23 3.60 2.32 4.22
CA PHE A 23 4.57 1.31 4.65
C PHE A 23 5.40 0.74 3.50
N ASN A 24 6.58 0.25 3.83
CA ASN A 24 7.50 -0.41 2.91
C ASN A 24 7.11 -1.88 2.69
N VAL A 25 7.23 -2.33 1.44
CA VAL A 25 7.17 -3.73 1.03
C VAL A 25 8.41 -4.09 0.24
N LYS A 26 8.95 -5.28 0.46
CA LYS A 26 10.10 -5.80 -0.28
C LYS A 26 9.67 -6.28 -1.66
N SER A 27 10.49 -5.98 -2.66
CA SER A 27 10.41 -6.65 -3.95
C SER A 27 10.74 -8.13 -3.78
N GLU A 28 10.04 -8.98 -4.51
CA GLU A 28 10.24 -10.43 -4.50
C GLU A 28 11.55 -10.84 -5.19
N THR A 29 11.95 -10.10 -6.23
CA THR A 29 13.10 -10.46 -7.09
C THR A 29 14.32 -9.58 -6.86
N SER A 30 14.26 -8.60 -5.97
CA SER A 30 15.36 -7.66 -5.74
C SER A 30 15.33 -7.06 -4.34
N ASN A 31 16.44 -6.45 -3.91
CA ASN A 31 16.54 -5.76 -2.62
C ASN A 31 15.83 -4.39 -2.57
N ARG A 32 14.98 -4.08 -3.56
CA ARG A 32 14.28 -2.80 -3.64
C ARG A 32 13.07 -2.77 -2.70
N LEU A 33 12.90 -1.67 -1.98
CA LEU A 33 11.69 -1.38 -1.23
C LEU A 33 10.74 -0.52 -2.07
N TYR A 34 9.46 -0.88 -2.05
CA TYR A 34 8.37 -0.09 -2.58
C TYR A 34 7.47 0.36 -1.44
N VAL A 35 6.77 1.47 -1.64
CA VAL A 35 5.87 2.04 -0.63
C VAL A 35 4.44 1.74 -1.05
N ILE A 36 3.66 1.14 -0.17
CA ILE A 36 2.21 1.05 -0.28
C ILE A 36 1.59 2.11 0.61
N SER A 37 0.54 2.76 0.14
CA SER A 37 -0.14 3.83 0.87
C SER A 37 -1.56 4.03 0.37
N GLN A 38 -2.43 4.55 1.23
CA GLN A 38 -3.80 4.92 0.85
C GLN A 38 -3.88 6.42 0.56
N ASN A 39 -4.53 6.81 -0.53
CA ASN A 39 -4.77 8.20 -0.85
C ASN A 39 -5.85 8.76 0.11
N LYS A 40 -5.59 9.91 0.74
CA LYS A 40 -6.50 10.51 1.71
C LYS A 40 -7.83 10.96 1.08
N LYS A 41 -7.80 11.48 -0.15
CA LYS A 41 -8.99 12.02 -0.82
C LYS A 41 -9.79 10.93 -1.53
N GLY A 42 -9.12 10.12 -2.34
CA GLY A 42 -9.74 9.07 -3.14
C GLY A 42 -9.95 7.75 -2.41
N ARG A 43 -9.40 7.59 -1.19
CA ARG A 43 -9.46 6.36 -0.36
C ARG A 43 -8.98 5.09 -1.07
N HIS A 44 -8.26 5.23 -2.17
CA HIS A 44 -7.73 4.12 -2.93
C HIS A 44 -6.30 3.82 -2.53
N TRP A 45 -5.89 2.59 -2.75
CA TRP A 45 -4.52 2.17 -2.46
C TRP A 45 -3.61 2.41 -3.66
N GLY A 46 -2.36 2.72 -3.35
CA GLY A 46 -1.30 2.95 -4.31
C GLY A 46 -0.02 2.24 -3.92
N CYS A 47 0.81 1.95 -4.92
CA CYS A 47 2.14 1.39 -4.73
C CYS A 47 3.16 2.20 -5.52
N SER A 48 4.36 2.42 -4.97
CA SER A 48 5.44 3.13 -5.66
C SER A 48 6.17 2.29 -6.72
N CYS A 49 5.75 1.04 -6.95
CA CYS A 49 6.36 0.18 -7.97
C CYS A 49 6.01 0.61 -9.40
N PRO A 50 6.84 0.26 -10.40
CA PRO A 50 6.58 0.62 -11.80
C PRO A 50 5.23 0.11 -12.31
N GLY A 51 4.84 -1.12 -11.93
CA GLY A 51 3.58 -1.72 -12.36
C GLY A 51 2.34 -0.88 -11.97
N TRP A 52 2.30 -0.39 -10.73
CA TRP A 52 1.20 0.47 -10.30
C TRP A 52 1.26 1.86 -10.95
N LYS A 53 2.45 2.41 -11.19
CA LYS A 53 2.56 3.69 -11.89
C LYS A 53 2.03 3.62 -13.32
N ALA A 54 2.27 2.52 -14.02
CA ALA A 54 1.84 2.31 -15.40
C ALA A 54 0.36 1.90 -15.50
N HIS A 55 -0.11 0.98 -14.65
CA HIS A 55 -1.41 0.34 -14.82
C HIS A 55 -2.39 0.56 -13.65
N ARG A 56 -1.98 1.29 -12.61
CA ARG A 56 -2.74 1.46 -11.35
C ARG A 56 -3.08 0.15 -10.63
N THR A 57 -2.43 -0.95 -11.02
CA THR A 57 -2.53 -2.26 -10.39
C THR A 57 -1.15 -2.92 -10.33
N CYS A 58 -0.87 -3.74 -9.32
CA CYS A 58 0.40 -4.45 -9.23
C CYS A 58 0.30 -5.68 -8.32
N LYS A 59 1.25 -6.61 -8.51
CA LYS A 59 1.36 -7.82 -7.68
C LYS A 59 1.47 -7.54 -6.19
N HIS A 60 2.07 -6.41 -5.79
CA HIS A 60 2.22 -6.06 -4.38
C HIS A 60 0.88 -5.72 -3.71
N LEU A 61 -0.04 -5.05 -4.40
CA LEU A 61 -1.38 -4.80 -3.86
C LEU A 61 -2.19 -6.10 -3.80
N SER A 62 -2.14 -6.89 -4.88
CA SER A 62 -2.83 -8.18 -4.96
C SER A 62 -2.37 -9.16 -3.88
N ALA A 63 -1.07 -9.20 -3.56
CA ALA A 63 -0.50 -10.09 -2.54
C ALA A 63 -1.04 -9.82 -1.13
N ILE A 64 -1.49 -8.60 -0.85
CA ILE A 64 -2.08 -8.21 0.45
C ILE A 64 -3.60 -7.96 0.35
N GLY A 65 -4.23 -8.41 -0.74
CA GLY A 65 -5.68 -8.33 -0.92
C GLY A 65 -6.24 -6.92 -1.15
N LEU A 66 -5.39 -5.96 -1.57
CA LEU A 66 -5.84 -4.61 -1.88
C LEU A 66 -6.23 -4.48 -3.36
N PRO A 67 -7.34 -3.79 -3.67
CA PRO A 67 -7.76 -3.60 -5.05
C PRO A 67 -6.85 -2.58 -5.77
N GLY A 68 -6.65 -2.84 -7.06
CA GLY A 68 -6.00 -1.90 -7.97
C GLY A 68 -6.97 -0.86 -8.54
N ASN A 69 -6.57 -0.23 -9.65
CA ASN A 69 -7.38 0.66 -10.47
C ASN A 69 -7.98 1.86 -9.71
N CYS A 70 -7.26 2.33 -8.69
CA CYS A 70 -7.70 3.45 -7.85
C CYS A 70 -9.10 3.24 -7.23
N GLN A 71 -9.49 1.98 -6.97
CA GLN A 71 -10.74 1.68 -6.30
C GLN A 71 -10.66 2.04 -4.80
N PRO A 72 -11.65 2.77 -4.26
CA PRO A 72 -11.73 3.06 -2.83
C PRO A 72 -11.82 1.77 -2.01
N TYR A 73 -10.97 1.62 -0.99
CA TYR A 73 -10.98 0.44 -0.12
C TYR A 73 -10.43 0.76 1.25
N GLU A 74 -11.14 0.37 2.31
CA GLU A 74 -10.78 0.69 3.68
C GLU A 74 -10.35 -0.57 4.44
N VAL A 75 -9.26 -0.47 5.20
CA VAL A 75 -8.70 -1.55 6.00
C VAL A 75 -8.45 -1.07 7.42
N THR A 76 -8.33 -2.00 8.36
CA THR A 76 -7.77 -1.69 9.68
C THR A 76 -6.27 -1.95 9.61
N LEU A 77 -5.45 -0.94 9.91
CA LEU A 77 -3.99 -1.09 9.92
C LEU A 77 -3.49 -1.16 11.36
N ILE A 78 -2.80 -2.26 11.69
CA ILE A 78 -2.24 -2.50 13.02
C ILE A 78 -0.71 -2.52 12.89
N ASN A 79 -0.05 -1.67 13.67
CA ASN A 79 1.39 -1.70 13.81
C ASN A 79 1.74 -2.65 14.96
N SER A 80 2.20 -3.86 14.63
CA SER A 80 2.50 -4.93 15.60
C SER A 80 3.88 -5.52 15.37
#